data_AF-A0A1R3J3A9-F1
#
_entry.id   AF-A0A1R3J3A9-F1
#
_cell.length_a   1.000
_cell.length_b   1.000
_cell.length_c   1.000
_cell.angle_alpha   90.00
_cell.angle_beta   90.00
_cell.angle_gamma   90.00
#
_symmetry.space_group_name_H-M   'P 1'
#
loop_
_entity.id
_entity.type
_entity.pdbx_description
1 polymer ?
#
loop_
_entity_poly.entity_id
_entity_poly.type
_entity_poly.pdbx_seq_one_letter_code
_entity_poly.pdbx_strand_id
1 'polypeptide(L)'
;MLGGMLGNVVDEISGKNKSGGKIKGKVVLMNKSVLNINDLLSLQSATTVVNSAYDQLLGQQVSLQLISSENADSENGNKGKLGKPVSLQRWSLQLPSPLAKESWFAVSFDLDEEFGTPGAIVIRNNQASEFYLKNITLDDVNGAGQIHFVCNSWIYPDNRYKKPRIFFSNKSYVPHEMPALLRKHREEELEVLRGDGKTELKTGDRVYDYDTYNDLGDPDWNSELARPELGGTAHLPYPRRGRTSRPPSRSGKI
;
A
#
# COMPACT_ATOMS: atom_id res chain seq x y z
N MET A 1 26.79 56.59 -38.86
CA MET A 1 27.23 55.27 -38.39
C MET A 1 27.41 55.32 -36.89
N LEU A 2 26.78 54.36 -36.20
CA LEU A 2 27.10 53.81 -34.87
C LEU A 2 26.97 54.72 -33.63
N GLY A 3 25.99 54.38 -32.79
CA GLY A 3 25.85 54.85 -31.42
C GLY A 3 24.48 54.51 -30.83
N GLY A 4 24.10 53.23 -30.83
CA GLY A 4 22.81 52.75 -30.35
C GLY A 4 22.68 52.80 -28.82
N MET A 5 21.59 53.41 -28.37
CA MET A 5 21.11 53.48 -27.00
C MET A 5 20.58 52.14 -26.48
N LEU A 6 20.75 51.94 -25.18
CA LEU A 6 20.11 50.96 -24.31
C LEU A 6 18.59 50.85 -24.55
N GLY A 7 18.09 49.62 -24.68
CA GLY A 7 16.67 49.31 -24.82
C GLY A 7 16.34 47.90 -24.37
N ASN A 8 15.98 47.80 -23.09
CA ASN A 8 15.13 46.83 -22.38
C ASN A 8 14.84 45.45 -23.01
N VAL A 9 15.26 44.44 -22.24
CA VAL A 9 14.70 43.09 -22.15
C VAL A 9 13.22 43.17 -21.77
N VAL A 10 12.32 42.90 -22.70
CA VAL A 10 10.97 42.39 -22.42
C VAL A 10 10.53 41.56 -23.62
N ASP A 11 10.55 40.23 -23.48
CA ASP A 11 9.62 39.32 -24.17
C ASP A 11 9.75 37.93 -23.54
N GLU A 12 9.38 37.86 -22.26
CA GLU A 12 9.06 36.60 -21.58
C GLU A 12 7.69 36.75 -20.92
N ILE A 13 6.67 37.08 -21.73
CA ILE A 13 5.26 37.01 -21.36
C ILE A 13 4.54 36.12 -22.38
N SER A 14 4.85 34.83 -22.30
CA SER A 14 3.90 33.78 -22.66
C SER A 14 3.88 32.76 -21.53
N GLY A 15 3.49 33.26 -20.35
CA GLY A 15 3.10 32.43 -19.23
C GLY A 15 1.81 31.71 -19.57
N LYS A 16 1.90 30.59 -20.29
CA LYS A 16 0.90 29.54 -20.17
C LYS A 16 0.98 29.05 -18.72
N ASN A 17 0.17 29.64 -17.84
CA ASN A 17 -0.12 29.11 -16.53
C ASN A 17 -0.59 27.66 -16.72
N LYS A 18 0.28 26.69 -16.43
CA LYS A 18 -0.15 25.33 -16.14
C LYS A 18 -0.80 25.40 -14.76
N SER A 19 -2.10 25.68 -14.73
CA SER A 19 -2.93 25.70 -13.52
C SER A 19 -3.20 24.29 -12.97
N GLY A 20 -2.17 23.44 -12.92
CA GLY A 20 -2.24 22.19 -12.17
C GLY A 20 -2.31 22.48 -10.67
N GLY A 21 -3.27 21.89 -9.98
CA GLY A 21 -3.46 22.05 -8.53
C GLY A 21 -2.48 21.18 -7.75
N LYS A 22 -1.78 21.76 -6.77
CA LYS A 22 -0.94 21.02 -5.84
C LYS A 22 -1.77 20.50 -4.66
N ILE A 23 -1.98 19.19 -4.60
CA ILE A 23 -2.69 18.54 -3.49
C ILE A 23 -1.68 18.16 -2.41
N LYS A 24 -1.95 18.52 -1.17
CA LYS A 24 -1.14 18.09 -0.01
C LYS A 24 -1.83 16.93 0.68
N GLY A 25 -1.04 16.10 1.33
CA GLY A 25 -1.57 15.03 2.14
C GLY A 25 -0.68 14.67 3.31
N LYS A 26 -1.30 13.96 4.26
CA LYS A 26 -0.68 13.39 5.44
C LYS A 26 -0.70 11.87 5.34
N VAL A 27 0.45 11.25 5.56
CA VAL A 27 0.62 9.80 5.63
C VAL A 27 0.94 9.42 7.07
N VAL A 28 0.22 8.45 7.62
CA VAL A 28 0.42 7.94 8.98
C VAL A 28 0.88 6.49 8.90
N LEU A 29 2.06 6.20 9.44
CA LEU A 29 2.64 4.87 9.45
C LEU A 29 3.25 4.52 10.81
N MET A 30 3.52 3.23 11.03
CA MET A 30 4.21 2.72 12.21
C MET A 30 5.40 1.89 11.72
N ASN A 31 6.58 2.13 12.27
CA ASN A 31 7.75 1.33 11.93
C ASN A 31 7.69 0.00 12.69
N LYS A 32 8.12 -1.09 12.04
CA LYS A 32 8.18 -2.42 12.64
C LYS A 32 8.96 -2.45 13.96
N SER A 33 10.09 -1.74 14.04
CA SER A 33 10.92 -1.69 15.25
C SER A 33 10.19 -1.07 16.45
N VAL A 34 9.19 -0.22 16.21
CA VAL A 34 8.38 0.42 17.26
C VAL A 34 7.19 -0.47 17.68
N LEU A 35 6.86 -1.50 16.91
CA LEU A 35 5.84 -2.49 17.30
C LEU A 35 6.44 -3.63 18.16
N ASN A 36 7.75 -3.85 18.09
CA ASN A 36 8.50 -4.86 18.86
C ASN A 36 9.25 -4.27 20.07
N ILE A 37 8.54 -3.55 20.95
CA ILE A 37 9.15 -2.81 22.09
C ILE A 37 9.78 -3.74 23.16
N ASN A 38 9.59 -5.06 23.07
CA ASN A 38 10.21 -6.00 24.02
C ASN A 38 11.75 -6.07 23.89
N ASP A 39 12.36 -5.56 22.81
CA ASP A 39 13.81 -5.64 22.55
C ASP A 39 14.63 -4.39 22.94
N LEU A 40 14.01 -3.31 23.42
CA LEU A 40 14.66 -1.98 23.45
C LEU A 40 14.89 -1.44 24.87
N LEU A 41 15.80 -2.07 25.61
CA LEU A 41 16.12 -1.72 26.99
C LEU A 41 17.05 -0.49 27.16
N SER A 42 17.16 0.41 26.17
CA SER A 42 17.74 1.75 26.41
C SER A 42 17.12 2.84 25.51
N LEU A 43 16.74 3.96 26.12
CA LEU A 43 16.11 5.11 25.43
C LEU A 43 17.03 5.78 24.40
N GLN A 44 18.35 5.69 24.59
CA GLN A 44 19.33 6.24 23.64
C GLN A 44 19.42 5.42 22.36
N SER A 45 19.50 4.08 22.47
CA SER A 45 19.43 3.19 21.30
C SER A 45 18.09 3.33 20.58
N ALA A 46 17.00 3.51 21.33
CA ALA A 46 15.68 3.74 20.75
C ALA A 46 15.62 4.99 19.87
N THR A 47 16.20 6.09 20.34
CA THR A 47 16.20 7.37 19.61
C THR A 47 16.95 7.26 18.29
N THR A 48 18.15 6.67 18.30
CA THR A 48 18.96 6.50 17.07
C THR A 48 18.30 5.55 16.07
N VAL A 49 17.68 4.47 16.55
CA VAL A 49 16.96 3.52 15.68
C VAL A 49 15.72 4.18 15.08
N VAL A 50 14.93 4.93 15.84
CA VAL A 50 13.74 5.62 15.34
C VAL A 50 14.10 6.71 14.34
N ASN A 51 15.14 7.51 14.60
CA ASN A 51 15.58 8.55 13.67
C ASN A 51 16.09 7.94 12.36
N SER A 52 16.93 6.91 12.42
CA SER A 52 17.44 6.25 11.21
C SER A 52 16.32 5.59 10.40
N ALA A 53 15.35 4.95 11.06
CA ALA A 53 14.16 4.40 10.43
C ALA A 53 13.27 5.49 9.79
N TYR A 54 13.10 6.63 10.46
CA TYR A 54 12.33 7.77 9.93
C TYR A 54 13.01 8.35 8.69
N ASP A 55 14.32 8.55 8.73
CA ASP A 55 15.08 9.10 7.60
C ASP A 55 15.18 8.12 6.42
N GLN A 56 15.24 6.81 6.67
CA GLN A 56 15.17 5.81 5.61
C GLN A 56 13.87 5.92 4.79
N LEU A 57 12.75 6.29 5.44
CA LEU A 57 11.44 6.43 4.78
C LEU A 57 11.33 7.69 3.93
N LEU A 58 12.25 8.64 4.07
CA LEU A 58 12.31 9.84 3.26
C LEU A 58 13.02 9.59 1.91
N GLY A 59 12.70 10.43 0.93
CA GLY A 59 13.25 10.30 -0.43
C GLY A 59 12.56 9.21 -1.26
N GLN A 60 13.17 8.80 -2.38
CA GLN A 60 12.56 7.89 -3.38
C GLN A 60 12.40 6.43 -2.90
N GLN A 61 12.48 6.19 -1.60
CA GLN A 61 12.35 4.87 -0.98
C GLN A 61 10.90 4.42 -0.86
N VAL A 62 9.98 5.33 -0.53
CA VAL A 62 8.54 5.04 -0.53
C VAL A 62 7.87 5.99 -1.51
N SER A 63 7.19 5.43 -2.50
CA SER A 63 6.51 6.20 -3.54
C SER A 63 5.01 5.97 -3.52
N LEU A 64 4.27 7.03 -3.81
CA LEU A 64 2.82 7.04 -3.88
C LEU A 64 2.35 7.58 -5.23
N GLN A 65 1.33 6.96 -5.81
CA GLN A 65 0.71 7.41 -7.06
C GLN A 65 -0.81 7.41 -6.92
N LEU A 66 -1.44 8.54 -7.21
CA LEU A 66 -2.90 8.63 -7.23
C LEU A 66 -3.45 7.98 -8.49
N ILE A 67 -4.66 7.43 -8.37
CA ILE A 67 -5.47 6.93 -9.49
C ILE A 67 -6.79 7.70 -9.47
N SER A 68 -7.12 8.30 -10.61
CA SER A 68 -8.38 9.03 -10.79
C SER A 68 -9.59 8.07 -10.80
N SER A 69 -10.71 8.50 -10.21
CA SER A 69 -11.99 7.83 -10.35
C SER A 69 -12.82 8.30 -11.56
N GLU A 70 -12.45 9.42 -12.18
CA GLU A 70 -13.29 10.15 -13.13
C GLU A 70 -12.70 10.20 -14.54
N ASN A 71 -11.38 10.35 -14.64
CA ASN A 71 -10.69 10.53 -15.91
C ASN A 71 -9.77 9.36 -16.19
N ALA A 72 -9.79 8.87 -17.43
CA ALA A 72 -8.90 7.81 -17.91
C ALA A 72 -7.66 8.41 -18.57
N ASP A 73 -6.58 7.64 -18.62
CA ASP A 73 -5.49 7.91 -19.56
C ASP A 73 -5.70 7.06 -20.82
N SER A 74 -5.48 7.62 -22.00
CA SER A 74 -5.75 6.98 -23.30
C SER A 74 -5.00 5.65 -23.48
N GLU A 75 -3.91 5.46 -22.72
CA GLU A 75 -3.06 4.27 -22.79
C GLU A 75 -3.38 3.19 -21.73
N ASN A 76 -4.24 3.49 -20.74
CA ASN A 76 -4.34 2.67 -19.52
C ASN A 76 -5.46 1.60 -19.54
N GLY A 77 -6.03 1.30 -20.70
CA GLY A 77 -6.98 0.18 -20.90
C GLY A 77 -8.20 0.23 -19.98
N ASN A 78 -8.94 1.35 -20.03
CA ASN A 78 -10.14 1.66 -19.22
C ASN A 78 -9.90 1.79 -17.72
N LYS A 79 -8.66 2.05 -17.30
CA LYS A 79 -8.31 2.37 -15.90
C LYS A 79 -8.27 3.87 -15.69
N GLY A 80 -8.45 4.27 -14.44
CA GLY A 80 -8.23 5.64 -14.01
C GLY A 80 -6.84 6.15 -14.38
N LYS A 81 -6.76 7.44 -14.70
CA LYS A 81 -5.51 8.15 -14.97
C LYS A 81 -4.56 7.99 -13.79
N LEU A 82 -3.32 7.63 -14.08
CA LEU A 82 -2.29 7.38 -13.07
C LEU A 82 -1.44 8.64 -12.88
N GLY A 83 -1.34 9.13 -11.66
CA GLY A 83 -0.54 10.30 -11.32
C GLY A 83 0.96 9.99 -11.32
N LYS A 84 1.77 11.05 -11.28
CA LYS A 84 3.23 10.92 -11.13
C LYS A 84 3.58 10.34 -9.75
N PRO A 85 4.63 9.50 -9.65
CA PRO A 85 5.10 9.02 -8.35
C PRO A 85 5.65 10.17 -7.51
N VAL A 86 5.21 10.24 -6.26
CA VAL A 86 5.72 11.20 -5.28
C VAL A 86 6.31 10.46 -4.10
N SER A 87 7.38 11.02 -3.54
CA SER A 87 8.06 10.47 -2.37
C SER A 87 7.49 11.04 -1.08
N LEU A 88 7.64 10.29 0.02
CA LEU A 88 7.38 10.83 1.35
C LEU A 88 8.31 12.00 1.65
N GLN A 89 7.75 13.04 2.25
CA GLN A 89 8.44 14.24 2.71
C GLN A 89 8.33 14.35 4.22
N ARG A 90 9.28 15.07 4.81
CA ARG A 90 9.30 15.30 6.25
C ARG A 90 8.08 16.14 6.65
N TRP A 91 7.31 15.66 7.62
CA TRP A 91 6.11 16.35 8.10
C TRP A 91 6.44 17.59 8.93
N SER A 92 7.45 17.49 9.81
CA SER A 92 7.92 18.56 10.68
C SER A 92 9.43 18.52 10.81
N LEU A 93 10.06 19.67 11.06
CA LEU A 93 11.49 19.75 11.37
C LEU A 93 11.83 19.03 12.69
N GLN A 94 10.85 18.88 13.59
CA GLN A 94 11.00 18.11 14.82
C GLN A 94 10.79 16.62 14.52
N LEU A 95 11.76 15.79 14.93
CA LEU A 95 11.66 14.34 14.83
C LEU A 95 10.60 13.79 15.79
N PRO A 96 9.88 12.72 15.40
CA PRO A 96 8.94 12.08 16.30
C PRO A 96 9.64 11.51 17.54
N SER A 97 8.94 11.55 18.68
CA SER A 97 9.44 10.94 19.91
C SER A 97 9.73 9.44 19.70
N PRO A 98 10.78 8.87 20.30
CA PRO A 98 11.06 7.44 20.21
C PRO A 98 9.94 6.56 20.80
N LEU A 99 9.13 7.13 21.70
CA LEU A 99 7.95 6.48 22.29
C LEU A 99 6.70 6.61 21.40
N ALA A 100 6.74 7.45 20.35
CA ALA A 100 5.63 7.62 19.44
C ALA A 100 5.48 6.37 18.58
N LYS A 101 4.38 5.65 18.80
CA LYS A 101 4.03 4.47 18.01
C LYS A 101 3.75 4.79 16.54
N GLU A 102 3.38 6.04 16.25
CA GLU A 102 3.01 6.52 14.94
C GLU A 102 3.97 7.61 14.48
N SER A 103 4.29 7.58 13.19
CA SER A 103 5.06 8.59 12.49
C SER A 103 4.20 9.24 11.40
N TRP A 104 4.39 10.54 11.23
CA TRP A 104 3.69 11.33 10.22
C TRP A 104 4.64 11.81 9.14
N PHE A 105 4.19 11.73 7.90
CA PHE A 105 4.89 12.20 6.72
C PHE A 105 3.97 13.08 5.89
N ALA A 106 4.55 14.07 5.21
CA ALA A 106 3.86 14.87 4.23
C ALA A 106 4.01 14.25 2.84
N VAL A 107 3.02 14.44 1.99
CA VAL A 107 3.09 14.16 0.56
C VAL A 107 2.50 15.33 -0.20
N SER A 108 2.99 15.58 -1.41
CA SER A 108 2.45 16.63 -2.25
C SER A 108 2.43 16.17 -3.70
N PHE A 109 1.23 16.17 -4.29
CA PHE A 109 0.96 15.72 -5.65
C PHE A 109 0.71 16.93 -6.54
N ASP A 110 1.46 17.03 -7.63
CA ASP A 110 1.18 17.99 -8.69
C ASP A 110 0.23 17.31 -9.68
N LEU A 111 -1.07 17.64 -9.60
CA LEU A 111 -2.09 17.09 -10.49
C LEU A 111 -2.41 18.07 -11.61
N ASP A 112 -2.62 17.54 -12.81
CA ASP A 112 -3.22 18.33 -13.88
C ASP A 112 -4.72 18.55 -13.62
N GLU A 113 -5.29 19.62 -14.18
CA GLU A 113 -6.73 19.91 -14.02
C GLU A 113 -7.60 18.76 -14.54
N GLU A 114 -7.11 18.05 -15.55
CA GLU A 114 -7.74 16.88 -16.14
C GLU A 114 -7.55 15.60 -15.32
N PHE A 115 -6.97 15.66 -14.11
CA PHE A 115 -6.86 14.47 -13.27
C PHE A 115 -8.21 14.05 -12.70
N GLY A 116 -9.08 15.01 -12.37
CA GLY A 116 -10.33 14.76 -11.66
C GLY A 116 -10.10 14.31 -10.21
N THR A 117 -11.11 13.67 -9.61
CA THR A 117 -11.05 13.22 -8.21
C THR A 117 -10.21 11.95 -8.04
N PRO A 118 -9.22 11.91 -7.12
CA PRO A 118 -8.53 10.68 -6.74
C PRO A 118 -9.46 9.66 -6.05
N GLY A 119 -9.48 8.43 -6.56
CA GLY A 119 -10.30 7.34 -6.02
C GLY A 119 -9.51 6.17 -5.43
N ALA A 120 -8.27 5.99 -5.85
CA ALA A 120 -7.35 5.00 -5.30
C ALA A 120 -5.92 5.55 -5.25
N ILE A 121 -5.06 4.86 -4.51
CA ILE A 121 -3.65 5.20 -4.38
C ILE A 121 -2.81 3.92 -4.42
N VAL A 122 -1.77 3.94 -5.24
CA VAL A 122 -0.75 2.90 -5.30
C VAL A 122 0.41 3.32 -4.41
N ILE A 123 0.94 2.38 -3.62
CA ILE A 123 2.13 2.58 -2.80
C ILE A 123 3.18 1.52 -3.14
N ARG A 124 4.44 1.94 -3.23
CA ARG A 124 5.59 1.05 -3.36
C ARG A 124 6.60 1.35 -2.28
N ASN A 125 7.13 0.30 -1.67
CA ASN A 125 8.18 0.36 -0.68
C ASN A 125 9.46 -0.25 -1.26
N ASN A 126 10.46 0.57 -1.57
CA ASN A 126 11.76 0.15 -2.09
C ASN A 126 12.80 -0.09 -0.99
N GLN A 127 12.39 -0.01 0.29
CA GLN A 127 13.25 -0.34 1.41
C GLN A 127 13.41 -1.85 1.59
N ALA A 128 14.38 -2.23 2.42
CA ALA A 128 14.57 -3.63 2.82
C ALA A 128 13.54 -4.11 3.85
N SER A 129 13.01 -3.21 4.69
CA SER A 129 12.08 -3.52 5.78
C SER A 129 10.65 -3.11 5.46
N GLU A 130 9.69 -3.83 6.05
CA GLU A 130 8.29 -3.49 6.00
C GLU A 130 7.91 -2.42 7.05
N PHE A 131 6.85 -1.65 6.76
CA PHE A 131 6.21 -0.75 7.71
C PHE A 131 4.70 -0.95 7.71
N TYR A 132 4.02 -0.54 8.78
CA TYR A 132 2.57 -0.61 8.87
C TYR A 132 1.94 0.72 8.46
N LEU A 133 1.21 0.74 7.35
CA LEU A 133 0.50 1.92 6.87
C LEU A 133 -0.88 2.00 7.52
N LYS A 134 -1.15 3.05 8.31
CA LYS A 134 -2.46 3.27 8.94
C LYS A 134 -3.43 3.94 7.99
N ASN A 135 -3.11 5.15 7.53
CA ASN A 135 -3.98 5.93 6.66
C ASN A 135 -3.21 6.98 5.87
N ILE A 136 -3.86 7.48 4.82
CA ILE A 136 -3.44 8.61 4.02
C ILE A 136 -4.63 9.55 3.92
N THR A 137 -4.41 10.84 4.14
CA THR A 137 -5.43 11.87 4.00
C THR A 137 -4.92 12.90 3.00
N LEU A 138 -5.74 13.24 2.00
CA LEU A 138 -5.49 14.33 1.06
C LEU A 138 -6.38 15.50 1.44
N ASP A 139 -5.78 16.68 1.56
CA ASP A 139 -6.48 17.91 1.93
C ASP A 139 -6.77 18.76 0.69
N ASP A 140 -7.85 19.53 0.74
CA ASP A 140 -8.24 20.52 -0.26
C ASP A 140 -8.28 19.98 -1.71
N VAL A 141 -8.83 18.78 -1.90
CA VAL A 141 -9.06 18.23 -3.25
C VAL A 141 -10.21 18.99 -3.91
N ASN A 142 -9.94 19.60 -5.06
CA ASN A 142 -10.91 20.39 -5.82
C ASN A 142 -12.25 19.66 -5.99
N GLY A 143 -13.34 20.27 -5.50
CA GLY A 143 -14.71 19.72 -5.58
C GLY A 143 -15.03 18.57 -4.61
N ALA A 144 -14.03 17.90 -4.04
CA ALA A 144 -14.22 16.75 -3.14
C ALA A 144 -13.88 17.03 -1.67
N GLY A 145 -13.18 18.13 -1.37
CA GLY A 145 -12.73 18.46 -0.02
C GLY A 145 -11.63 17.51 0.45
N GLN A 146 -11.81 16.89 1.62
CA GLN A 146 -10.84 15.95 2.17
C GLN A 146 -11.12 14.51 1.68
N ILE A 147 -10.08 13.80 1.26
CA ILE A 147 -10.18 12.39 0.85
C ILE A 147 -9.36 11.52 1.80
N HIS A 148 -9.97 10.46 2.33
CA HIS A 148 -9.32 9.52 3.23
C HIS A 148 -9.13 8.15 2.60
N PHE A 149 -7.94 7.59 2.79
CA PHE A 149 -7.59 6.21 2.51
C PHE A 149 -7.30 5.52 3.84
N VAL A 150 -8.21 4.66 4.30
CA VAL A 150 -8.04 3.89 5.54
C VAL A 150 -7.37 2.57 5.18
N CYS A 151 -6.07 2.46 5.45
CA CYS A 151 -5.23 1.40 4.89
C CYS A 151 -5.06 0.21 5.84
N ASN A 152 -4.65 0.47 7.09
CA ASN A 152 -4.41 -0.52 8.14
C ASN A 152 -3.74 -1.82 7.66
N SER A 153 -2.56 -1.68 7.05
CA SER A 153 -1.91 -2.82 6.41
C SER A 153 -0.38 -2.71 6.40
N TRP A 154 0.29 -3.84 6.58
CA TRP A 154 1.74 -3.96 6.40
C TRP A 154 2.12 -3.81 4.93
N ILE A 155 3.11 -2.97 4.64
CA ILE A 155 3.68 -2.72 3.32
C ILE A 155 5.10 -3.30 3.28
N TYR A 156 5.23 -4.48 2.69
CA TYR A 156 6.49 -5.15 2.45
C TYR A 156 7.26 -4.51 1.27
N PRO A 157 8.55 -4.83 1.11
CA PRO A 157 9.31 -4.41 -0.06
C PRO A 157 8.60 -4.79 -1.38
N ASP A 158 8.59 -3.87 -2.35
CA ASP A 158 7.80 -3.95 -3.58
C ASP A 158 8.15 -5.18 -4.42
N ASN A 159 9.42 -5.61 -4.37
CA ASN A 159 9.91 -6.81 -5.04
C ASN A 159 9.30 -8.13 -4.52
N ARG A 160 8.57 -8.11 -3.40
CA ARG A 160 7.82 -9.26 -2.88
C ARG A 160 6.42 -9.38 -3.47
N TYR A 161 5.92 -8.34 -4.12
CA TYR A 161 4.57 -8.32 -4.65
C TYR A 161 4.54 -8.60 -6.15
N LYS A 162 3.58 -9.43 -6.58
CA LYS A 162 3.29 -9.65 -8.02
C LYS A 162 2.66 -8.42 -8.67
N LYS A 163 1.90 -7.64 -7.90
CA LYS A 163 1.26 -6.38 -8.29
C LYS A 163 1.49 -5.36 -7.16
N PRO A 164 1.71 -4.07 -7.48
CA PRO A 164 1.96 -3.07 -6.46
C PRO A 164 0.75 -2.91 -5.53
N ARG A 165 0.98 -2.45 -4.30
CA ARG A 165 -0.07 -2.31 -3.30
C ARG A 165 -0.99 -1.16 -3.64
N ILE A 166 -2.29 -1.42 -3.63
CA ILE A 166 -3.33 -0.42 -3.90
C ILE A 166 -4.25 -0.26 -2.68
N PHE A 167 -4.72 0.96 -2.46
CA PHE A 167 -5.73 1.30 -1.46
C PHE A 167 -6.79 2.19 -2.11
N PHE A 168 -8.05 1.96 -1.76
CA PHE A 168 -9.18 2.78 -2.23
C PHE A 168 -9.55 3.84 -1.20
N SER A 169 -10.15 4.94 -1.65
CA SER A 169 -10.74 5.91 -0.73
C SER A 169 -11.86 5.27 0.09
N ASN A 170 -12.21 5.89 1.22
CA ASN A 170 -13.25 5.39 2.13
C ASN A 170 -14.69 5.53 1.59
N LYS A 171 -14.87 5.86 0.30
CA LYS A 171 -16.18 5.87 -0.35
C LYS A 171 -16.64 4.43 -0.58
N SER A 172 -17.88 4.13 -0.18
CA SER A 172 -18.46 2.79 -0.30
C SER A 172 -19.29 2.66 -1.57
N TYR A 173 -19.12 1.55 -2.28
CA TYR A 173 -19.84 1.25 -3.52
C TYR A 173 -20.24 -0.23 -3.58
N VAL A 174 -21.45 -0.52 -4.03
CA VAL A 174 -21.76 -1.83 -4.61
C VAL A 174 -21.10 -1.95 -6.00
N PRO A 175 -20.87 -3.17 -6.53
CA PRO A 175 -20.06 -3.34 -7.74
C PRO A 175 -20.50 -2.52 -8.97
N HIS A 176 -21.81 -2.37 -9.19
CA HIS A 176 -22.34 -1.64 -10.35
C HIS A 176 -22.32 -0.10 -10.17
N GLU A 177 -22.24 0.39 -8.94
CA GLU A 177 -22.13 1.82 -8.61
C GLU A 177 -20.67 2.29 -8.57
N MET A 178 -19.71 1.37 -8.43
CA MET A 178 -18.29 1.73 -8.41
C MET A 178 -17.91 2.46 -9.70
N PRO A 179 -17.16 3.58 -9.63
CA PRO A 179 -16.68 4.29 -10.81
C PRO A 179 -16.00 3.32 -11.78
N ALA A 180 -16.41 3.36 -13.05
CA ALA A 180 -16.00 2.38 -14.06
C ALA A 180 -14.47 2.23 -14.14
N LEU A 181 -13.76 3.35 -13.99
CA LEU A 181 -12.30 3.46 -14.05
C LEU A 181 -11.57 2.79 -12.88
N LEU A 182 -12.26 2.50 -11.77
CA LEU A 182 -11.70 1.78 -10.62
C LEU A 182 -12.05 0.28 -10.62
N ARG A 183 -13.03 -0.16 -11.43
CA ARG A 183 -13.52 -1.55 -11.40
C ARG A 183 -12.44 -2.56 -11.74
N LYS A 184 -11.61 -2.26 -12.74
CA LYS A 184 -10.50 -3.15 -13.12
C LYS A 184 -9.45 -3.26 -12.03
N HIS A 185 -9.15 -2.16 -11.33
CA HIS A 185 -8.27 -2.18 -10.15
C HIS A 185 -8.84 -3.04 -9.03
N ARG A 186 -10.15 -2.96 -8.78
CA ARG A 186 -10.83 -3.81 -7.80
C ARG A 186 -10.74 -5.29 -8.17
N GLU A 187 -11.03 -5.66 -9.42
CA GLU A 187 -10.97 -7.06 -9.84
C GLU A 187 -9.53 -7.61 -9.74
N GLU A 188 -8.56 -6.83 -10.20
CA GLU A 188 -7.14 -7.21 -10.13
C GLU A 188 -6.65 -7.40 -8.69
N GLU A 189 -7.15 -6.62 -7.74
CA GLU A 189 -6.86 -6.78 -6.31
C GLU A 189 -7.55 -8.01 -5.72
N LEU A 190 -8.80 -8.29 -6.12
CA LEU A 190 -9.52 -9.51 -5.71
C LEU A 190 -8.87 -10.78 -6.25
N GLU A 191 -8.32 -10.76 -7.47
CA GLU A 191 -7.51 -11.84 -8.01
C GLU A 191 -6.25 -12.09 -7.17
N VAL A 192 -5.51 -11.04 -6.80
CA VAL A 192 -4.33 -11.15 -5.94
C VAL A 192 -4.70 -11.74 -4.57
N LEU A 193 -5.83 -11.31 -4.00
CA LEU A 193 -6.33 -11.83 -2.72
C LEU A 193 -6.79 -13.30 -2.80
N ARG A 194 -7.26 -13.80 -3.94
CA ARG A 194 -7.63 -15.21 -4.13
C ARG A 194 -6.41 -16.12 -4.32
N GLY A 195 -5.34 -15.60 -4.93
CA GLY A 195 -4.14 -16.38 -5.23
C GLY A 195 -4.36 -17.46 -6.28
N ASP A 196 -3.44 -18.41 -6.38
CA ASP A 196 -3.43 -19.46 -7.42
C ASP A 196 -3.92 -20.84 -6.96
N GLY A 197 -4.28 -20.98 -5.68
CA GLY A 197 -4.73 -22.25 -5.12
C GLY A 197 -3.64 -23.33 -5.05
N LYS A 198 -2.35 -23.02 -5.31
CA LYS A 198 -1.26 -24.02 -5.33
C LYS A 198 -0.03 -23.67 -4.48
N THR A 199 0.38 -22.40 -4.44
CA THR A 199 1.65 -22.03 -3.83
C THR A 199 1.60 -22.05 -2.29
N GLU A 200 2.71 -22.48 -1.67
CA GLU A 200 2.93 -22.37 -0.23
C GLU A 200 2.92 -20.92 0.22
N LEU A 201 2.04 -20.58 1.17
CA LEU A 201 1.90 -19.20 1.64
C LEU A 201 3.05 -18.81 2.57
N LYS A 202 3.59 -17.61 2.37
CA LYS A 202 4.70 -17.04 3.14
C LYS A 202 4.23 -15.84 3.97
N THR A 203 5.04 -15.47 4.96
CA THR A 203 4.79 -14.26 5.75
C THR A 203 4.73 -13.03 4.85
N GLY A 204 3.61 -12.30 4.93
CA GLY A 204 3.34 -11.12 4.11
C GLY A 204 2.45 -11.40 2.90
N ASP A 205 2.20 -12.68 2.56
CA ASP A 205 1.17 -13.03 1.59
C ASP A 205 -0.20 -12.64 2.13
N ARG A 206 -1.06 -12.18 1.22
CA ARG A 206 -2.43 -11.77 1.50
C ARG A 206 -3.43 -12.64 0.75
N VAL A 207 -3.11 -13.92 0.60
CA VAL A 207 -3.95 -14.87 -0.10
C VAL A 207 -4.94 -15.49 0.87
N TYR A 208 -6.22 -15.45 0.52
CA TYR A 208 -7.33 -16.02 1.28
C TYR A 208 -7.96 -17.11 0.43
N ASP A 209 -7.83 -18.34 0.92
CA ASP A 209 -8.35 -19.52 0.26
C ASP A 209 -8.69 -20.58 1.32
N TYR A 210 -9.34 -21.65 0.90
CA TYR A 210 -9.92 -22.66 1.77
C TYR A 210 -9.16 -23.97 1.72
N ASP A 211 -9.16 -24.68 2.85
CA ASP A 211 -8.63 -26.03 2.95
C ASP A 211 -9.36 -26.78 4.08
N THR A 212 -9.19 -28.09 4.15
CA THR A 212 -9.75 -28.96 5.19
C THR A 212 -8.85 -28.97 6.43
N TYR A 213 -9.34 -29.55 7.53
CA TYR A 213 -8.54 -29.75 8.74
C TYR A 213 -7.75 -31.05 8.59
N ASN A 214 -6.69 -30.98 7.80
CA ASN A 214 -5.70 -32.02 7.55
C ASN A 214 -4.36 -31.76 8.26
N ASP A 215 -4.32 -30.76 9.14
CA ASP A 215 -3.12 -30.19 9.76
C ASP A 215 -3.13 -30.26 11.31
N LEU A 216 -3.99 -31.12 11.87
CA LEU A 216 -4.12 -31.33 13.32
C LEU A 216 -3.24 -32.46 13.87
N GLY A 217 -2.90 -33.45 13.03
CA GLY A 217 -2.07 -34.59 13.42
C GLY A 217 -0.60 -34.39 13.10
N ASP A 218 0.25 -35.20 13.73
CA ASP A 218 1.70 -35.23 13.46
C ASP A 218 2.23 -36.68 13.37
N PRO A 219 1.81 -37.45 12.34
CA PRO A 219 2.16 -38.86 12.21
C PRO A 219 3.64 -39.10 11.87
N ASP A 220 4.35 -38.09 11.34
CA ASP A 220 5.79 -38.19 11.04
C ASP A 220 6.63 -38.23 12.33
N TRP A 221 6.16 -37.57 13.40
CA TRP A 221 6.78 -37.65 14.72
C TRP A 221 6.39 -38.92 15.47
N ASN A 222 5.10 -39.25 15.52
CA ASN A 222 4.58 -40.45 16.17
C ASN A 222 3.26 -40.86 15.50
N SER A 223 3.16 -42.13 15.06
CA SER A 223 1.96 -42.65 14.39
C SER A 223 0.69 -42.56 15.27
N GLU A 224 0.80 -42.55 16.59
CA GLU A 224 -0.34 -42.35 17.51
C GLU A 224 -0.91 -40.91 17.48
N LEU A 225 -0.15 -39.96 16.91
CA LEU A 225 -0.60 -38.59 16.67
C LEU A 225 -1.33 -38.42 15.33
N ALA A 226 -1.56 -39.51 14.59
CA ALA A 226 -2.44 -39.51 13.44
C ALA A 226 -3.85 -39.02 13.81
N ARG A 227 -4.42 -38.15 12.99
CA ARG A 227 -5.79 -37.64 13.13
C ARG A 227 -6.51 -37.75 11.79
N PRO A 228 -7.81 -38.11 11.78
CA PRO A 228 -8.57 -38.12 10.55
C PRO A 228 -8.74 -36.70 10.01
N GLU A 229 -8.77 -36.56 8.68
CA GLU A 229 -9.07 -35.29 8.02
C GLU A 229 -10.54 -34.89 8.27
N LEU A 230 -10.77 -33.67 8.75
CA LEU A 230 -12.13 -33.15 8.97
C LEU A 230 -12.54 -32.20 7.83
N GLY A 231 -13.69 -32.49 7.23
CA GLY A 231 -14.26 -31.76 6.08
C GLY A 231 -13.94 -32.41 4.74
N GLY A 232 -14.82 -32.20 3.76
CA GLY A 232 -14.63 -32.71 2.39
C GLY A 232 -15.25 -34.09 2.12
N THR A 233 -15.71 -34.77 3.17
CA THR A 233 -16.47 -36.02 3.06
C THR A 233 -17.84 -35.89 3.75
N ALA A 234 -18.80 -36.73 3.33
CA ALA A 234 -20.11 -36.79 3.97
C ALA A 234 -20.06 -37.42 5.38
N HIS A 235 -19.05 -38.26 5.65
CA HIS A 235 -18.88 -38.95 6.93
C HIS A 235 -18.23 -38.08 8.01
N LEU A 236 -17.37 -37.13 7.62
CA LEU A 236 -16.74 -36.16 8.53
C LEU A 236 -16.96 -34.73 8.00
N PRO A 237 -18.21 -34.23 7.99
CA PRO A 237 -18.48 -32.87 7.54
C PRO A 237 -17.89 -31.87 8.54
N TYR A 238 -17.22 -30.84 8.03
CA TYR A 238 -16.63 -29.79 8.85
C TYR A 238 -16.45 -28.50 8.05
N PRO A 239 -16.54 -27.31 8.69
CA PRO A 239 -16.17 -26.05 8.07
C PRO A 239 -14.75 -26.07 7.48
N ARG A 240 -14.50 -25.21 6.49
CA ARG A 240 -13.15 -25.02 5.94
C ARG A 240 -12.35 -24.08 6.84
N ARG A 241 -11.03 -24.22 6.79
CA ARG A 241 -10.06 -23.32 7.41
C ARG A 241 -9.30 -22.53 6.35
N GLY A 242 -8.52 -21.54 6.81
CA GLY A 242 -7.62 -20.78 5.93
C GLY A 242 -6.50 -21.66 5.38
N ARG A 243 -6.37 -21.69 4.06
CA ARG A 243 -5.32 -22.45 3.37
C ARG A 243 -3.93 -21.95 3.77
N THR A 244 -3.01 -22.89 3.95
CA THR A 244 -1.59 -22.62 4.26
C THR A 244 -0.67 -23.21 3.19
N SER A 245 -1.14 -24.25 2.48
CA SER A 245 -0.42 -24.95 1.42
C SER A 245 0.93 -25.54 1.87
N ARG A 246 1.09 -25.79 3.18
CA ARG A 246 2.24 -26.54 3.67
C ARG A 246 2.20 -27.96 3.07
N PRO A 247 3.36 -28.57 2.76
CA PRO A 247 3.40 -29.92 2.22
C PRO A 247 2.72 -30.93 3.17
N PRO A 248 2.13 -32.01 2.64
CA PRO A 248 1.61 -33.11 3.46
C PRO A 248 2.75 -33.81 4.22
N SER A 249 2.38 -34.55 5.27
CA SER A 249 3.28 -35.46 5.98
C SER A 249 3.88 -36.51 5.04
N ARG A 250 5.09 -36.99 5.35
CA ARG A 250 5.74 -38.07 4.61
C ARG A 250 5.00 -39.40 4.79
N SER A 251 4.42 -39.60 5.97
CA SER A 251 3.63 -40.78 6.33
C SER A 251 2.27 -40.83 5.62
N GLY A 252 1.92 -39.80 4.84
CA GLY A 252 0.73 -39.74 4.00
C GLY A 252 -0.55 -39.38 4.75
N LYS A 253 -1.67 -39.36 4.00
CA LYS A 253 -3.03 -39.24 4.56
C LYS A 253 -3.43 -40.61 5.11
N ILE A 254 -3.66 -40.69 6.42
CA ILE A 254 -4.17 -41.88 7.11
C ILE A 254 -5.69 -41.87 7.05
#